data_AF-A0A7U9SMY2-F1
#
_entry.id   AF-A0A7U9SMY2-F1
#
_cell.length_a   1.000
_cell.length_b   1.000
_cell.length_c   1.000
_cell.angle_alpha   90.00
_cell.angle_beta   90.00
_cell.angle_gamma   90.00
#
_symmetry.space_group_name_H-M   'P 1'
#
loop_
_entity.id
_entity.type
_entity.pdbx_description
1 polymer ?
#
loop_
_entity_poly.entity_id
_entity_poly.type
_entity_poly.pdbx_seq_one_letter_code
_entity_poly.pdbx_strand_id
1 'polypeptide(L)' 'MDFNNANLPLGLGIGLAMDDVARAGFGSLSETEKEHVILKCKDAKSREEMDKIIDSISPREDIRSIVEGEDSVSG' A
#
# COMPACT_ATOMS: atom_id res chain seq x y z
N MET A 1 8.35 0.29 14.62
CA MET A 1 7.38 0.95 13.74
C MET A 1 6.04 0.90 14.44
N ASP A 2 5.58 2.04 14.96
CA ASP A 2 4.32 2.16 15.67
C ASP A 2 3.17 2.27 14.66
N PHE A 3 2.53 1.14 14.35
CA PHE A 3 1.30 1.09 13.52
C PHE A 3 0.09 1.76 14.20
N ASN A 4 0.25 2.21 15.44
CA ASN A 4 -0.70 3.02 16.21
C ASN A 4 -0.50 4.54 16.02
N ASN A 5 0.31 4.97 15.06
CA ASN A 5 0.39 6.39 14.71
C ASN A 5 -1.00 6.88 14.30
N ALA A 6 -1.53 7.88 15.00
CA ALA A 6 -2.89 8.42 14.84
C ALA A 6 -3.25 8.93 13.42
N ASN A 7 -2.34 8.82 12.45
CA ASN A 7 -2.53 9.17 11.04
C ASN A 7 -2.74 7.97 10.10
N LEU A 8 -2.54 6.74 10.56
CA LEU A 8 -2.76 5.55 9.73
C LEU A 8 -4.25 5.16 9.78
N PRO A 9 -4.93 5.00 8.62
CA PRO A 9 -6.31 4.51 8.60
C PRO A 9 -6.39 3.19 9.34
N LEU A 10 -7.35 3.04 10.26
CA LEU A 10 -7.51 1.83 11.07
C LEU A 10 -7.54 0.56 10.22
N GLY A 11 -8.20 0.60 9.07
CA GLY A 11 -8.25 -0.53 8.14
C GLY A 11 -6.91 -0.86 7.48
N LEU A 12 -6.08 0.14 7.19
CA LEU A 12 -4.70 -0.10 6.73
C LEU A 12 -3.84 -0.68 7.87
N GLY A 13 -3.95 -0.14 9.09
CA GLY A 13 -3.23 -0.66 10.25
C GLY A 13 -3.58 -2.11 10.56
N ILE A 14 -4.86 -2.48 10.48
CA ILE A 14 -5.33 -3.86 10.63
C ILE A 14 -4.85 -4.74 9.48
N GLY A 15 -4.95 -4.27 8.22
CA GLY A 15 -4.47 -5.01 7.05
C GLY A 15 -2.98 -5.34 7.11
N LEU A 16 -2.16 -4.35 7.45
CA LEU A 16 -0.72 -4.56 7.65
C LEU A 16 -0.41 -5.41 8.89
N ALA A 17 -1.26 -5.40 9.91
CA ALA A 17 -1.09 -6.30 11.06
C ALA A 17 -1.46 -7.76 10.74
N MET A 18 -2.35 -7.98 9.76
CA MET A 18 -2.81 -9.30 9.33
C MET A 18 -1.96 -9.91 8.21
N ASP A 19 -1.23 -9.09 7.46
CA ASP A 19 -0.32 -9.52 6.39
C ASP A 19 1.10 -8.99 6.65
N ASP A 20 1.97 -9.88 7.15
CA ASP A 20 3.38 -9.58 7.41
C ASP A 20 4.16 -9.19 6.16
N VAL A 21 3.75 -9.66 4.98
CA VAL A 21 4.41 -9.35 3.71
C VAL A 21 4.03 -7.94 3.27
N ALA A 22 2.75 -7.59 3.30
CA ALA A 22 2.28 -6.22 3.06
C ALA A 22 2.88 -5.26 4.10
N ARG A 23 3.05 -5.67 5.35
CA ARG A 23 3.74 -4.91 6.40
C ARG A 23 5.19 -4.62 6.06
N ALA A 24 5.92 -5.63 5.58
CA ALA A 24 7.31 -5.47 5.15
C ALA A 24 7.41 -4.58 3.90
N GLY A 25 6.51 -4.79 2.92
CA GLY A 25 6.38 -3.96 1.72
C GLY A 25 6.13 -2.50 2.08
N PHE A 26 5.10 -2.22 2.88
CA PHE A 26 4.79 -0.87 3.38
C PHE A 26 5.96 -0.27 4.16
N GLY A 27 6.65 -1.06 4.99
CA GLY A 27 7.83 -0.61 5.72
C GLY A 27 8.98 -0.17 4.82
N SER A 28 9.16 -0.84 3.68
CA SER A 28 10.21 -0.59 2.69
C SER A 28 9.96 0.64 1.79
N LEU A 29 8.72 1.12 1.71
CA LEU A 29 8.34 2.32 0.95
C LEU A 29 8.93 3.60 1.56
N SER A 30 9.18 4.61 0.71
CA SER A 30 9.54 5.97 1.12
C SER A 30 8.38 6.66 1.84
N GLU A 31 8.65 7.77 2.55
CA GLU A 31 7.60 8.53 3.25
C GLU A 31 6.51 9.02 2.28
N THR A 32 6.89 9.45 1.08
CA THR A 32 5.95 9.89 0.04
C THR A 32 5.05 8.76 -0.45
N GLU A 33 5.61 7.57 -0.67
CA GLU A 33 4.84 6.39 -1.10
C GLU A 33 3.90 5.91 0.00
N LYS A 34 4.34 5.92 1.25
CA LYS A 34 3.49 5.62 2.42
C LYS A 34 2.32 6.58 2.51
N GLU A 35 2.55 7.87 2.28
CA GLU A 35 1.49 8.88 2.28
C GLU A 35 0.50 8.66 1.12
N HIS A 36 0.98 8.27 -0.06
CA HIS A 36 0.12 7.92 -1.19
C HIS A 36 -0.79 6.72 -0.89
N VAL A 37 -0.25 5.68 -0.24
CA VAL A 37 -1.02 4.52 0.23
C VAL A 37 -2.08 4.95 1.26
N ILE A 38 -1.70 5.79 2.22
CA ILE A 38 -2.62 6.30 3.24
C ILE A 38 -3.78 7.09 2.60
N LEU A 39 -3.49 7.92 1.60
CA LEU A 39 -4.50 8.67 0.85
C LEU A 39 -5.46 7.74 0.11
N LYS A 40 -4.95 6.70 -0.58
CA LYS A 40 -5.80 5.69 -1.23
C LYS A 40 -6.67 4.94 -0.22
N CYS A 41 -6.12 4.56 0.94
CA CYS A 41 -6.88 3.90 2.00
C CYS A 41 -7.94 4.82 2.62
N LYS A 42 -7.73 6.14 2.63
CA LYS A 42 -8.74 7.13 3.06
C LYS A 42 -9.85 7.32 2.03
N ASP A 43 -9.53 7.19 0.75
CA ASP A 43 -10.51 7.32 -0.34
C ASP A 43 -11.34 6.04 -0.54
N ALA A 44 -10.79 4.89 -0.17
CA ALA A 44 -11.49 3.61 -0.20
C ALA A 44 -12.78 3.67 0.64
N LYS A 45 -13.93 3.47 -0.01
CA LYS A 45 -15.26 3.51 0.64
C LYS A 45 -15.77 2.12 0.99
N SER A 46 -15.03 1.09 0.59
CA SER A 46 -15.42 -0.31 0.70
C SER A 46 -14.25 -1.17 1.16
N ARG A 47 -14.58 -2.32 1.74
CA ARG A 47 -13.59 -3.28 2.22
C ARG A 47 -12.83 -3.89 1.04
N GLU A 48 -13.51 -4.15 -0.06
CA GLU A 48 -12.92 -4.68 -1.29
C GLU A 48 -11.87 -3.73 -1.89
N GLU A 49 -12.11 -2.41 -1.85
CA GLU A 49 -11.11 -1.43 -2.29
C GLU A 49 -9.90 -1.40 -1.37
N MET A 50 -10.12 -1.53 -0.06
CA MET A 50 -9.04 -1.57 0.92
C MET A 50 -8.16 -2.82 0.76
N ASP A 51 -8.78 -3.98 0.54
CA ASP A 51 -8.07 -5.23 0.29
C ASP A 51 -7.23 -5.13 -0.99
N LYS A 52 -7.74 -4.51 -2.06
CA LYS A 52 -6.95 -4.24 -3.29
C LYS A 52 -5.74 -3.34 -3.04
N ILE A 53 -5.88 -2.32 -2.18
CA ILE A 53 -4.76 -1.44 -1.85
C ILE A 53 -3.69 -2.20 -1.05
N ILE A 54 -4.10 -3.03 -0.09
CA ILE A 54 -3.18 -3.86 0.70
C ILE A 54 -2.47 -4.88 -0.20
N ASP A 55 -3.23 -5.55 -1.07
CA ASP A 55 -2.69 -6.53 -2.03
C ASP A 55 -1.69 -5.88 -2.97
N SER A 56 -1.94 -4.63 -3.39
CA SER A 56 -1.01 -3.85 -4.21
C SER A 56 0.32 -3.52 -3.52
N ILE A 57 0.37 -3.51 -2.18
CA ILE A 57 1.60 -3.28 -1.39
C ILE A 57 2.34 -4.58 -1.11
N SER A 58 1.61 -5.70 -1.11
CA SER A 58 2.19 -7.02 -1.02
C SER A 58 2.91 -7.33 -2.34
N PRO A 59 4.16 -7.82 -2.34
CA PRO A 59 4.96 -8.08 -3.54
C PRO A 59 4.48 -9.34 -4.28
N ARG A 60 3.17 -9.46 -4.51
CA ARG A 60 2.59 -10.43 -5.43
C ARG A 60 2.34 -9.83 -6.81
N GLU A 61 2.11 -8.53 -6.89
CA GLU A 61 2.10 -7.76 -8.13
C GLU A 61 2.86 -6.45 -7.94
N ASP A 62 3.78 -6.16 -8.84
CA ASP A 62 4.69 -5.03 -8.81
C ASP A 62 3.98 -3.69 -8.53
N ILE A 63 4.28 -3.07 -7.39
CA ILE A 63 3.92 -1.66 -7.06
C ILE A 63 4.29 -0.72 -8.22
N ARG A 64 5.29 -1.09 -9.03
CA ARG A 64 5.72 -0.39 -10.26
C ARG A 64 4.60 -0.21 -11.27
N SER A 65 3.68 -1.16 -11.41
CA SER A 65 2.62 -1.08 -12.42
C SER A 65 1.56 0.00 -12.12
N ILE A 66 1.56 0.57 -10.92
CA ILE A 66 0.65 1.63 -10.48
C ILE A 66 1.29 3.01 -10.62
N VAL A 67 2.62 3.08 -10.72
CA VAL A 67 3.40 4.32 -10.86
C VAL A 67 3.93 4.53 -12.28
N GLU A 68 4.16 3.45 -13.03
CA GLU A 68 4.67 3.51 -14.40
C GLU A 68 3.52 3.20 -15.38
N GLY A 69 2.83 4.26 -15.80
CA GLY A 69 2.26 4.27 -17.13
C GLY A 69 3.40 4.18 -18.15
N GLU A 70 3.26 3.23 -19.07
CA GLU A 70 3.94 3.10 -20.36
C GLU A 70 5.17 3.99 -20.60
N ASP A 71 6.36 3.40 -20.59
CA ASP A 71 7.29 3.65 -21.68
C ASP A 71 8.09 2.39 -22.00
N SER A 72 8.06 2.10 -23.30
CA SER A 72 8.48 0.85 -23.90
C SER A 72 10.01 0.75 -24.02
N VAL A 73 10.42 -0.52 -24.11
CA VAL A 73 11.48 -1.05 -24.99
C VAL A 73 12.72 -1.61 -24.27
N SER A 74 12.81 -2.95 -24.32
CA SER A 74 14.02 -3.73 -24.16
C SER A 74 15.08 -3.33 -25.19
N GLY A 75 16.31 -3.19 -24.74
CA GLY A 75 17.53 -3.30 -25.53
C GLY A 75 18.45 -4.32 -24.88
#